data_AF-A0A3D8WT89-F1
#
_entry.id   AF-A0A3D8WT89-F1
#
_cell.length_a   1.000
_cell.length_b   1.000
_cell.length_c   1.000
_cell.angle_alpha   90.00
_cell.angle_beta   90.00
_cell.angle_gamma   90.00
#
_symmetry.space_group_name_H-M   'P 1'
#
loop_
_entity.id
_entity.type
_entity.pdbx_description
1 polymer ?
#
loop_
_entity_poly.entity_id
_entity_poly.type
_entity_poly.pdbx_seq_one_letter_code
_entity_poly.pdbx_strand_id
1 'polypeptide(L)' 'VLDVAYAPGVPAGTTGGMRTDELFEAIYIAGSHPLVQAMDIVCLDPLRDKSGITIKAGVHVFLTFLTGFLNR' A
#
# COMPACT_ATOMS: atom_id res chain seq x y z
N VAL A 1 -8.75 3.33 -2.43
CA VAL A 1 -8.18 1.95 -2.55
C VAL A 1 -8.29 1.28 -1.18
N LEU A 2 -7.48 1.71 -0.22
CA LEU A 2 -7.68 1.35 1.18
C LEU A 2 -8.88 2.09 1.76
N ASP A 3 -9.56 1.47 2.72
CA ASP A 3 -10.61 2.10 3.51
C ASP A 3 -10.00 3.19 4.41
N VAL A 4 -10.75 4.28 4.63
CA VAL A 4 -10.34 5.42 5.46
C VAL A 4 -9.97 5.02 6.90
N ALA A 5 -10.48 3.89 7.41
CA ALA A 5 -10.10 3.34 8.71
C ALA A 5 -8.63 2.88 8.75
N TYR A 6 -8.05 2.46 7.62
CA TYR A 6 -6.69 1.95 7.51
C TYR A 6 -5.72 2.94 6.87
N ALA A 7 -6.21 3.88 6.06
CA ALA A 7 -5.42 4.90 5.39
C ALA A 7 -6.08 6.30 5.47
N PRO A 8 -6.14 6.94 6.66
CA PRO A 8 -6.76 8.26 6.82
C PRO A 8 -5.91 9.40 6.23
N GLY A 9 -4.61 9.20 6.05
CA GLY A 9 -3.65 10.18 5.54
C GLY A 9 -3.67 10.30 4.03
N VAL A 10 -4.84 10.56 3.45
CA VAL A 10 -5.03 10.72 2.01
C VAL A 10 -5.93 11.92 1.69
N PRO A 11 -5.79 12.55 0.51
CA PRO A 11 -6.64 13.68 0.11
C PRO A 11 -8.12 13.32 -0.02
N ALA A 12 -8.44 12.10 -0.45
CA ALA A 12 -9.79 11.63 -0.75
C ALA A 12 -10.06 10.24 -0.12
N GLY A 13 -10.35 10.22 1.19
CA GLY A 13 -10.67 9.00 1.93
C GLY A 13 -12.17 8.63 1.82
N THR A 14 -12.46 7.36 1.55
CA THR A 14 -13.83 6.82 1.49
C THR A 14 -13.92 5.52 2.30
N THR A 15 -15.14 5.17 2.72
CA THR A 15 -15.45 3.86 3.32
C THR A 15 -15.65 2.78 2.24
N GLY A 16 -15.58 1.51 2.63
CA GLY A 16 -15.76 0.36 1.75
C GLY A 16 -14.53 0.00 0.91
N GLY A 17 -13.35 0.50 1.31
CA GLY A 17 -12.08 0.14 0.68
C GLY A 17 -11.50 -1.16 1.22
N MET A 18 -10.34 -1.56 0.69
CA MET A 18 -9.59 -2.72 1.17
C MET A 18 -8.98 -2.47 2.55
N ARG A 19 -8.75 -3.56 3.28
CA ARG A 19 -7.87 -3.57 4.45
C ARG A 19 -6.40 -3.62 4.01
N THR A 20 -5.50 -3.29 4.92
CA THR A 20 -4.05 -3.31 4.63
C THR A 20 -3.52 -4.70 4.33
N ASP A 21 -4.01 -5.74 4.99
CA ASP A 21 -3.57 -7.12 4.78
C ASP A 21 -3.89 -7.64 3.38
N GLU A 22 -5.10 -7.34 2.89
CA GLU A 22 -5.52 -7.67 1.52
C GLU A 22 -4.61 -7.00 0.48
N LEU A 23 -4.25 -5.73 0.71
CA LEU A 23 -3.33 -5.02 -0.17
C LEU A 23 -1.92 -5.64 -0.13
N PHE A 24 -1.40 -6.00 1.05
CA PHE A 24 -0.06 -6.59 1.14
C PHE A 24 0.01 -7.93 0.41
N GLU A 25 -0.98 -8.80 0.57
CA GLU A 25 -1.06 -10.06 -0.16
C GLU A 25 -1.08 -9.84 -1.68
N ALA A 26 -1.96 -8.95 -2.15
CA ALA A 26 -2.06 -8.62 -3.57
C ALA A 26 -0.74 -8.08 -4.16
N ILE A 27 -0.05 -7.22 -3.41
CA ILE A 27 1.22 -6.62 -3.83
C ILE A 27 2.35 -7.66 -3.85
N TYR A 28 2.38 -8.61 -2.91
CA TYR A 28 3.34 -9.70 -2.93
C TYR A 28 3.16 -10.55 -4.20
N ILE A 29 1.92 -10.98 -4.48
CA ILE A 29 1.57 -11.78 -5.66
C ILE A 29 1.93 -11.03 -6.94
N ALA A 30 1.55 -9.75 -7.03
CA ALA A 30 1.87 -8.92 -8.20
C ALA A 30 3.39 -8.73 -8.38
N GLY A 31 4.10 -8.40 -7.29
CA GLY A 31 5.55 -8.20 -7.31
C GLY A 31 6.32 -9.44 -7.77
N SER A 32 5.86 -10.64 -7.42
CA SER A 32 6.45 -11.91 -7.84
C SER A 32 6.19 -12.30 -9.30
N HIS A 33 5.39 -11.54 -10.05
CA HIS A 33 5.10 -11.89 -11.43
C HIS A 33 6.25 -11.45 -12.38
N PRO A 34 6.73 -12.31 -13.30
CA PRO A 34 7.92 -12.01 -14.12
C PRO A 34 7.77 -10.81 -15.06
N LEU A 35 6.52 -10.45 -15.42
CA LEU A 35 6.25 -9.28 -16.26
C LEU A 35 6.31 -7.94 -15.50
N VAL A 36 6.31 -7.95 -14.17
CA VAL A 36 6.36 -6.69 -13.40
C VAL A 36 7.75 -6.09 -13.45
N GLN A 37 7.83 -4.79 -13.75
CA GLN A 37 9.10 -4.06 -13.88
C GLN A 37 9.25 -2.95 -12.84
N ALA A 38 8.14 -2.39 -12.36
CA ALA A 38 8.13 -1.28 -11.42
C ALA A 38 6.80 -1.22 -10.68
N MET A 39 6.79 -0.48 -9.57
CA MET A 39 5.61 -0.11 -8.80
C MET A 39 5.79 1.34 -8.32
N ASP A 40 4.72 2.13 -8.33
CA ASP A 40 4.64 3.44 -7.72
C ASP A 40 3.65 3.45 -6.54
N ILE A 41 3.82 4.41 -5.63
CA ILE A 41 2.93 4.63 -4.50
C ILE A 41 2.55 6.11 -4.48
N VAL A 42 1.25 6.39 -4.52
CA VAL A 42 0.71 7.76 -4.67
C VAL A 42 -0.33 8.09 -3.60
N CYS A 43 -0.65 9.38 -3.49
CA CYS A 43 -1.73 9.92 -2.64
C CYS A 43 -1.50 9.87 -1.13
N LEU A 44 -0.29 9.56 -0.66
CA LEU A 44 0.04 9.69 0.76
C LEU A 44 0.19 11.18 1.13
N ASP A 45 -0.57 11.61 2.12
CA ASP A 45 -0.52 12.95 2.70
C ASP A 45 -0.06 12.87 4.17
N PRO A 46 1.24 13.11 4.46
CA PRO A 46 1.77 13.05 5.82
C PRO A 46 1.11 14.06 6.78
N LEU A 47 0.58 15.18 6.28
CA LEU A 47 -0.04 16.21 7.12
C LEU A 47 -1.44 15.81 7.59
N ARG A 48 -2.11 14.93 6.85
CA ARG A 48 -3.41 14.37 7.21
C ARG A 48 -3.31 13.02 7.93
N ASP A 49 -2.11 12.45 8.00
CA ASP A 49 -1.93 11.11 8.54
C ASP A 49 -1.97 11.09 10.07
N LYS A 50 -2.88 10.29 10.62
CA LYS A 50 -3.01 10.13 12.07
C LYS A 50 -2.02 9.08 12.54
N SER A 51 -1.13 9.47 13.45
CA SER A 51 -0.12 8.56 14.04
C SER A 51 0.82 7.89 13.01
N GLY A 52 0.89 8.45 11.80
CA GLY A 52 1.70 7.94 10.70
C GLY A 52 1.24 6.58 10.15
N ILE A 53 -0.01 6.18 10.36
CA ILE A 53 -0.46 4.82 10.00
C ILE A 53 -0.48 4.62 8.48
N THR A 54 -0.84 5.65 7.71
CA THR A 54 -0.89 5.59 6.24
C THR A 54 0.51 5.53 5.65
N ILE A 55 1.43 6.35 6.16
CA ILE A 55 2.84 6.31 5.75
C ILE A 55 3.46 4.94 6.07
N LYS A 56 3.23 4.41 7.28
CA LYS A 56 3.72 3.07 7.66
C LYS A 56 3.14 1.97 6.77
N ALA A 57 1.85 2.05 6.43
CA ALA A 57 1.24 1.13 5.49
C ALA A 57 1.90 1.22 4.11
N GLY A 58 2.16 2.43 3.60
CA GLY A 58 2.89 2.63 2.34
C GLY A 58 4.31 2.06 2.35
N VAL A 59 5.05 2.22 3.45
CA VAL A 59 6.37 1.59 3.63
C VAL A 59 6.24 0.07 3.62
N HIS A 60 5.22 -0.48 4.26
CA HIS A 60 5.00 -1.92 4.27
C HIS A 60 4.67 -2.44 2.86
N VAL A 61 3.82 -1.75 2.09
CA VAL A 61 3.58 -2.02 0.66
C VAL A 61 4.89 -2.08 -0.12
N PHE A 62 5.78 -1.09 0.07
CA PHE A 62 7.07 -1.04 -0.60
C PHE A 62 7.94 -2.27 -0.27
N LEU A 63 8.06 -2.62 1.01
CA LEU A 63 8.85 -3.78 1.43
C LEU A 63 8.25 -5.10 0.93
N THR A 64 6.92 -5.23 0.96
CA THR A 64 6.22 -6.41 0.44
C THR A 64 6.42 -6.57 -1.07
N PHE A 65 6.35 -5.47 -1.83
CA PHE A 65 6.66 -5.46 -3.25
C PHE A 65 8.10 -5.93 -3.52
N LEU A 66 9.09 -5.38 -2.81
CA LEU A 66 10.48 -5.78 -2.96
C LEU A 66 10.69 -7.26 -2.64
N THR A 67 10.00 -7.76 -1.61
CA THR A 67 10.06 -9.18 -1.25
C THR A 67 9.51 -10.05 -2.38
N GLY A 68 8.35 -9.70 -2.93
CA GLY A 68 7.78 -10.41 -4.09
C GLY A 68 8.69 -10.34 -5.32
N PHE A 69 9.21 -9.15 -5.62
CA PHE A 69 10.06 -8.89 -6.78
C PHE A 69 11.42 -9.60 -6.73
N LEU A 70 11.99 -9.78 -5.54
CA LEU A 70 13.22 -10.56 -5.35
C LEU A 70 12.98 -12.08 -5.40
N ASN A 71 11.75 -12.54 -5.11
CA ASN A 71 11.38 -13.96 -5.07
C ASN A 71 10.78 -14.49 -6.39
N ARG A 72 10.80 -13.71 -7.48
CA ARG A 72 10.20 -14.05 -8.78
C ARG A 72 11.03 -15.01 -9.63
#